data_AF-A0AAW2PKN8-F1
#
_entry.id   AF-A0AAW2PKN8-F1
#
_cell.length_a   1.000
_cell.length_b   1.000
_cell.length_c   1.000
_cell.angle_alpha   90.00
_cell.angle_beta   90.00
_cell.angle_gamma   90.00
#
_symmetry.space_group_name_H-M   'P 1'
#
loop_
_entity.id
_entity.type
_entity.pdbx_description
1 polymer ?
#
loop_
_entity_poly.entity_id
_entity_poly.type
_entity_poly.pdbx_seq_one_letter_code
_entity_poly.pdbx_strand_id
1 'polypeptide(L)'
;MNREVAELIGSRLGTVIEVANKQPQSLWGVKMQIKVSLDIRKPLKRFLRIHSLSGDELTVSFTYEKLSTFCYICGILGHIMRDCAVRLEAIVRGEELGEPQF
;
A
#
# COMPACT_ATOMS: atom_id res chain seq x y z
N MET A 1 6.42 -19.56 -2.83
CA MET A 1 5.05 -19.01 -2.80
C MET A 1 4.54 -18.84 -4.24
N ASN A 2 3.25 -19.08 -4.51
CA ASN A 2 2.70 -19.20 -5.88
C ASN A 2 2.60 -17.84 -6.60
N ARG A 3 3.01 -17.80 -7.87
CA ARG A 3 2.91 -16.63 -8.76
C ARG A 3 1.46 -16.16 -8.96
N GLU A 4 0.51 -17.07 -9.05
CA GLU A 4 -0.92 -16.74 -9.23
C GLU A 4 -1.45 -15.92 -8.06
N VAL A 5 -1.02 -16.23 -6.84
CA VAL A 5 -1.37 -15.47 -5.63
C VAL A 5 -0.76 -14.07 -5.68
N ALA A 6 0.47 -13.93 -6.18
CA ALA A 6 1.12 -12.64 -6.35
C ALA A 6 0.38 -11.77 -7.37
N GLU A 7 -0.03 -12.35 -8.50
CA GLU A 7 -0.80 -11.65 -9.54
C GLU A 7 -2.18 -11.24 -9.00
N LEU A 8 -2.85 -12.11 -8.25
CA LEU A 8 -4.12 -11.80 -7.59
C LEU A 8 -3.99 -10.62 -6.62
N ILE A 9 -2.99 -10.65 -5.73
CA ILE A 9 -2.74 -9.56 -4.77
C ILE A 9 -2.40 -8.27 -5.52
N GLY A 10 -1.48 -8.33 -6.50
CA GLY A 10 -1.07 -7.18 -7.29
C GLY A 10 -2.23 -6.54 -8.07
N SER A 11 -3.16 -7.35 -8.58
CA SER A 11 -4.36 -6.87 -9.29
C SER A 11 -5.29 -6.03 -8.41
N ARG A 12 -5.26 -6.23 -7.08
CA ARG A 12 -6.02 -5.42 -6.11
C ARG A 12 -5.39 -4.04 -5.86
N LEU A 13 -4.14 -3.84 -6.26
CA LEU A 13 -3.43 -2.57 -6.21
C LEU A 13 -3.54 -1.82 -7.54
N GLY A 14 -3.34 -2.51 -8.67
CA GLY A 14 -3.34 -1.93 -10.01
C GLY A 14 -3.00 -2.95 -11.08
N THR A 15 -2.46 -2.50 -12.22
CA THR A 15 -2.08 -3.42 -13.31
C THR A 15 -0.74 -4.06 -13.02
N VAL A 16 -0.70 -5.39 -12.87
CA VAL A 16 0.56 -6.12 -12.65
C VAL A 16 1.41 -6.08 -13.93
N ILE A 17 2.63 -5.60 -13.79
CA ILE A 17 3.63 -5.54 -14.87
C ILE A 17 4.54 -6.76 -14.79
N GLU A 18 5.00 -7.10 -13.58
CA GLU A 18 5.98 -8.15 -13.37
C GLU A 18 5.85 -8.75 -11.97
N VAL A 19 6.06 -10.06 -11.85
CA VAL A 19 6.23 -10.75 -10.57
C VAL A 19 7.64 -11.30 -10.53
N ALA A 20 8.41 -10.96 -9.49
CA ALA A 20 9.79 -11.40 -9.38
C ALA A 20 9.88 -12.94 -9.27
N ASN A 21 10.68 -13.56 -10.14
CA ASN A 21 10.91 -15.02 -10.15
C ASN A 21 11.75 -15.51 -8.97
N LYS A 22 12.57 -14.63 -8.37
CA LYS A 22 13.37 -14.93 -7.17
C LYS A 22 12.83 -14.10 -6.02
N GLN A 23 12.51 -14.77 -4.93
CA GLN A 23 12.06 -14.10 -3.71
C GLN A 23 13.32 -13.74 -2.92
N PRO A 24 13.62 -12.45 -2.70
CA PRO A 24 14.74 -12.07 -1.87
C PRO A 24 14.52 -12.62 -0.46
N GLN A 25 15.48 -13.42 0.01
CA GLN A 25 15.52 -13.81 1.41
C GLN A 25 15.89 -12.56 2.22
N SER A 26 14.98 -12.09 3.05
CA SER A 26 15.28 -11.05 4.03
C SER A 26 15.35 -11.68 5.42
N LEU A 27 16.06 -11.02 6.35
CA LEU A 27 16.06 -11.39 7.77
C LEU A 27 14.63 -11.44 8.37
N TRP A 28 13.68 -10.77 7.72
CA TRP A 28 12.27 -10.67 8.10
C TRP A 28 11.37 -11.68 7.35
N GLY A 29 11.97 -12.70 6.73
CA GLY A 29 11.26 -13.71 5.94
C GLY A 29 11.27 -13.44 4.44
N VAL A 30 10.49 -14.25 3.73
CA VAL A 30 10.40 -14.25 2.27
C VAL A 30 9.37 -13.21 1.82
N LYS A 31 9.81 -12.18 1.10
CA LYS A 31 8.92 -11.14 0.55
C LYS A 31 8.62 -11.41 -0.91
N MET A 32 7.35 -11.24 -1.31
CA MET A 32 6.98 -11.15 -2.72
C MET A 32 7.28 -9.76 -3.23
N GLN A 33 7.98 -9.68 -4.37
CA GLN A 33 8.17 -8.44 -5.11
C GLN A 33 7.31 -8.46 -6.36
N ILE A 34 6.44 -7.47 -6.48
CA ILE A 34 5.51 -7.31 -7.59
C ILE A 34 5.66 -5.89 -8.11
N LYS A 35 5.90 -5.75 -9.41
CA LYS A 35 5.89 -4.46 -10.10
C LYS A 35 4.48 -4.19 -10.59
N VAL A 36 3.88 -3.10 -10.11
CA VAL A 36 2.48 -2.73 -10.41
C VAL A 36 2.44 -1.31 -10.97
N SER A 37 1.65 -1.10 -12.02
CA SER A 37 1.23 0.22 -12.47
C SER A 37 0.09 0.71 -11.56
N LEU A 38 0.34 1.78 -10.82
CA LEU A 38 -0.59 2.30 -9.81
C LEU A 38 -1.16 3.65 -10.25
N ASP A 39 -2.43 3.90 -9.92
CA ASP A 39 -3.04 5.21 -10.05
C ASP A 39 -2.55 6.12 -8.91
N ILE A 40 -1.57 6.97 -9.22
CA ILE A 40 -0.92 7.88 -8.25
C ILE A 40 -1.85 8.97 -7.69
N ARG A 41 -3.04 9.13 -8.28
CA ARG A 41 -4.07 10.07 -7.80
C ARG A 41 -4.85 9.51 -6.61
N LYS A 42 -4.66 8.22 -6.31
CA LYS A 42 -5.29 7.53 -5.17
C LYS A 42 -4.27 7.30 -4.06
N PRO A 43 -4.71 7.25 -2.80
CA PRO A 43 -3.83 6.91 -1.70
C PRO A 43 -3.19 5.54 -1.88
N LEU A 44 -1.92 5.42 -1.49
CA LEU A 44 -1.22 4.15 -1.48
C LEU A 44 -1.81 3.21 -0.43
N LYS A 45 -2.16 1.99 -0.81
CA LYS A 45 -2.67 0.98 0.13
C LYS A 45 -1.54 0.41 0.99
N ARG A 46 -1.67 0.41 2.32
CA ARG A 46 -0.71 -0.24 3.25
C ARG A 46 -1.08 -1.67 3.57
N PHE A 47 -2.36 -1.97 3.60
CA PHE A 47 -2.87 -3.29 3.94
C PHE A 47 -3.93 -3.75 2.95
N LEU A 48 -3.97 -5.06 2.69
CA LEU A 48 -5.05 -5.73 1.98
C LEU A 48 -5.55 -6.87 2.86
N ARG A 49 -6.81 -6.78 3.27
CA ARG A 49 -7.52 -7.87 3.95
C ARG A 49 -8.18 -8.75 2.90
N ILE A 50 -7.89 -10.05 2.97
CA ILE A 50 -8.43 -11.07 2.09
C ILE A 50 -9.18 -12.06 2.99
N HIS A 51 -10.47 -12.23 2.72
CA HIS A 51 -11.30 -13.21 3.42
C HIS A 51 -11.43 -14.46 2.55
N SER A 52 -11.16 -15.62 3.14
CA SER A 52 -11.46 -16.91 2.51
C SER A 52 -12.95 -17.25 2.69
N LEU A 53 -13.46 -18.15 1.84
CA LEU A 53 -14.82 -18.67 1.98
C LEU A 53 -15.00 -19.52 3.26
N SER A 54 -13.91 -20.03 3.83
CA SER A 54 -13.90 -20.76 5.11
C SER A 54 -13.92 -19.84 6.33
N GLY A 55 -13.90 -18.51 6.14
CA GLY A 55 -13.91 -17.51 7.22
C GLY A 55 -12.52 -17.10 7.72
N ASP A 56 -11.45 -17.59 7.11
CA ASP A 56 -10.08 -17.19 7.45
C ASP A 56 -9.80 -15.79 6.91
N GLU A 57 -9.11 -14.97 7.71
CA GLU A 57 -8.66 -13.63 7.31
C GLU A 57 -7.14 -13.62 7.12
N LEU A 58 -6.71 -13.21 5.93
CA LEU A 58 -5.31 -12.92 5.63
C LEU A 58 -5.13 -11.42 5.46
N THR A 59 -4.31 -10.82 6.30
CA THR A 59 -3.86 -9.43 6.12
C THR A 59 -2.49 -9.41 5.46
N VAL A 60 -2.42 -8.82 4.26
CA VAL A 60 -1.17 -8.59 3.53
C VAL A 60 -0.74 -7.15 3.76
N SER A 61 0.48 -6.94 4.25
CA SER A 61 1.08 -5.60 4.35
C SER A 61 1.95 -5.30 3.13
N PHE A 62 1.90 -4.06 2.65
CA PHE A 62 2.68 -3.61 1.51
C PHE A 62 3.86 -2.75 1.95
N THR A 63 5.01 -3.00 1.34
CA THR A 63 6.16 -2.11 1.38
C THR A 63 6.42 -1.63 -0.04
N TYR A 64 6.38 -0.31 -0.25
CA TYR A 64 6.68 0.28 -1.56
C TYR A 64 8.19 0.54 -1.67
N GLU A 65 8.78 0.05 -2.75
CA GLU A 65 10.18 0.32 -3.09
C GLU A 65 10.24 1.39 -4.19
N LYS A 66 11.29 2.23 -4.16
CA LYS A 66 11.55 3.27 -5.18
C LYS A 66 10.41 4.28 -5.38
N LEU A 67 9.67 4.55 -4.31
CA LEU A 67 8.59 5.54 -4.30
C LEU A 67 9.16 6.95 -4.09
N SER A 68 8.60 7.95 -4.77
CA SER A 68 8.89 9.36 -4.48
C SER A 68 8.28 9.80 -3.14
N THR A 69 8.47 11.06 -2.78
CA THR A 69 7.79 11.68 -1.63
C THR A 69 6.28 11.45 -1.68
N PHE A 70 5.72 10.95 -0.58
CA PHE A 70 4.29 10.77 -0.38
C PHE A 70 3.87 11.27 1.00
N CYS A 71 2.59 11.56 1.15
CA CYS A 71 2.04 12.11 2.35
C CYS A 71 1.61 11.02 3.33
N TYR A 72 2.18 11.04 4.54
CA TYR A 72 1.78 10.13 5.62
C TYR A 72 0.39 10.42 6.21
N ILE A 73 -0.34 11.46 5.77
CA ILE A 73 -1.70 11.81 6.25
C ILE A 73 -2.80 11.53 5.23
N CYS A 74 -2.50 11.48 3.94
CA CYS A 74 -3.51 11.13 2.93
C CYS A 74 -3.06 10.05 1.94
N GLY A 75 -1.82 9.56 2.05
CA GLY A 75 -1.27 8.49 1.20
C GLY A 75 -0.99 8.89 -0.25
N ILE A 76 -1.20 10.16 -0.62
CA ILE A 76 -1.01 10.68 -1.97
C ILE A 76 0.46 11.04 -2.22
N LEU A 77 0.95 10.78 -3.42
CA LEU A 77 2.29 11.17 -3.86
C LEU A 77 2.38 12.69 -4.13
N GLY A 78 3.56 13.26 -3.95
CA GLY A 78 3.89 14.61 -4.42
C GLY A 78 3.86 15.72 -3.36
N HIS A 79 3.49 15.41 -2.11
CA HIS A 79 3.61 16.35 -1.00
C HIS A 79 3.93 15.63 0.30
N ILE A 80 4.40 16.39 1.29
CA ILE A 80 4.63 15.90 2.65
C ILE A 80 3.51 16.33 3.59
N MET A 81 3.51 15.73 4.78
CA MET A 81 2.50 15.96 5.81
C MET A 81 2.18 17.44 6.08
N ARG A 82 3.18 18.33 6.09
CA ARG A 82 2.99 19.75 6.40
C ARG A 82 2.15 20.48 5.34
N ASP A 83 2.20 20.01 4.10
CA ASP A 83 1.58 20.61 2.93
C ASP A 83 0.26 19.89 2.56
N CYS A 84 -0.22 19.00 3.43
CA CYS A 84 -1.40 18.18 3.20
C CYS A 84 -2.70 18.95 3.45
N ALA A 85 -3.53 19.12 2.42
CA ALA A 85 -4.84 19.78 2.55
C ALA A 85 -5.73 19.11 3.61
N VAL A 86 -5.79 17.77 3.63
CA VAL A 86 -6.57 17.00 4.62
C VAL A 86 -6.11 17.33 6.05
N ARG A 87 -4.79 17.48 6.25
CA ARG A 87 -4.25 17.84 7.57
C ARG A 87 -4.65 19.26 7.95
N LEU A 88 -4.48 20.20 7.03
CA LEU A 88 -4.77 21.61 7.28
C LEU A 88 -6.26 21.81 7.58
N GLU A 89 -7.14 21.13 6.86
CA GLU A 89 -8.59 21.15 7.10
C GLU A 89 -8.95 20.61 8.50
N ALA A 90 -8.36 19.49 8.92
CA ALA A 90 -8.57 18.94 10.25
C ALA A 90 -8.11 19.91 11.36
N ILE A 91 -6.96 20.57 11.17
CA ILE A 91 -6.46 21.59 12.11
C ILE A 91 -7.46 22.75 12.23
N VAL A 92 -7.97 23.27 11.11
CA VAL A 92 -8.96 24.37 11.10
C VAL A 92 -10.24 23.96 11.81
N ARG A 93 -10.65 22.70 11.71
CA ARG A 93 -11.84 22.15 12.37
C ARG A 93 -11.63 21.72 13.82
N GLY A 94 -10.38 21.71 14.31
CA GLY A 94 -10.05 21.19 15.63
C GLY A 94 -10.22 19.67 15.75
N GLU A 95 -10.10 18.94 14.65
CA GLU A 95 -10.23 17.48 14.60
C GLU A 95 -8.86 16.81 14.82
N GLU A 96 -8.84 15.77 15.64
CA GLU A 96 -7.65 14.90 15.74
C GLU A 96 -7.58 13.97 14.52
N LEU A 97 -6.46 14.02 13.81
CA LEU A 97 -6.18 13.07 12.75
C LEU A 97 -5.83 11.73 13.38
N GLY A 98 -6.71 10.75 13.17
CA GLY A 98 -6.44 9.36 13.55
C GLY A 98 -5.26 8.76 12.79
N GLU A 99 -4.96 7.50 13.07
CA GLU A 99 -3.90 6.79 12.36
C GLU A 99 -4.16 6.80 10.84
N PRO A 100 -3.13 7.15 10.04
CA PRO A 100 -3.13 7.02 8.59
C PRO A 100 -3.74 5.69 8.09
N GLN A 101 -4.95 5.73 7.52
CA GLN A 101 -5.68 4.52 7.08
C GLN A 101 -5.49 4.13 5.60
N PHE A 102 -4.70 4.88 4.85
CA PHE A 102 -4.28 4.46 3.51
C PHE A 102 -3.33 3.28 3.63
#